data_AF-A0A2A8SLS3-F1
#
_entry.id   AF-A0A2A8SLS3-F1
#
_cell.length_a   1.000
_cell.length_b   1.000
_cell.length_c   1.000
_cell.angle_alpha   90.00
_cell.angle_beta   90.00
_cell.angle_gamma   90.00
#
_symmetry.space_group_name_H-M   'P 1'
#
loop_
_entity.id
_entity.type
_entity.pdbx_description
1 polymer ?
#
loop_
_entity_poly.entity_id
_entity_poly.type
_entity_poly.pdbx_seq_one_letter_code
_entity_poly.pdbx_strand_id
1 'polypeptide(L)' 'MDLLVLNLVGGLIALLIGVILYYRNPEQKFFLLFMVIGIVTVMINGVRMLLI' A
#
# COMPACT_ATOMS: atom_id res chain seq x y z
N MET A 1 15.21 -12.95 -2.92
CA MET A 1 13.79 -12.61 -2.77
C MET A 1 13.46 -11.64 -3.89
N ASP A 2 12.50 -11.96 -4.74
CA ASP A 2 12.17 -11.15 -5.91
C ASP A 2 11.71 -9.74 -5.52
N LEU A 3 12.22 -8.73 -6.23
CA LEU A 3 11.89 -7.32 -6.02
C LEU A 3 10.37 -7.06 -6.08
N LEU A 4 9.67 -7.86 -6.88
CA LEU A 4 8.21 -7.88 -7.02
C LEU A 4 7.50 -8.21 -5.69
N VAL A 5 7.97 -9.24 -5.00
CA VAL A 5 7.40 -9.68 -3.71
C VAL A 5 7.65 -8.62 -2.65
N LEU A 6 8.86 -8.03 -2.62
CA LEU A 6 9.21 -6.97 -1.68
C LEU A 6 8.32 -5.73 -1.85
N ASN A 7 8.05 -5.33 -3.09
CA ASN A 7 7.18 -4.20 -3.37
C ASN A 7 5.71 -4.49 -3.03
N LEU A 8 5.23 -5.71 -3.26
CA LEU A 8 3.87 -6.12 -2.91
C LEU A 8 3.67 -6.10 -1.38
N VAL A 9 4.63 -6.64 -0.63
CA VAL A 9 4.64 -6.63 0.84
C VAL A 9 4.75 -5.21 1.37
N GLY A 10 5.58 -4.35 0.77
CA GLY A 10 5.69 -2.93 1.12
C GLY A 10 4.38 -2.16 0.94
N GLY A 11 3.66 -2.39 -0.18
CA GLY A 11 2.34 -1.81 -0.42
C GLY A 11 1.28 -2.26 0.59
N LEU A 12 1.31 -3.54 0.98
CA LEU A 12 0.45 -4.10 2.03
C LEU A 12 0.72 -3.49 3.40
N ILE A 13 1.99 -3.31 3.77
CA ILE A 13 2.38 -2.65 5.03
C ILE A 13 1.92 -1.19 5.04
N ALA A 14 2.08 -0.46 3.93
CA ALA A 14 1.60 0.91 3.82
C ALA A 14 0.07 1.02 3.97
N LEU A 15 -0.68 0.07 3.39
CA LEU A 15 -2.13 -0.04 3.58
C LEU A 15 -2.51 -0.29 5.04
N LEU A 16 -1.85 -1.26 5.70
CA LEU A 16 -2.09 -1.57 7.11
C LEU A 16 -1.81 -0.37 8.02
N ILE A 17 -0.67 0.30 7.82
CA ILE A 17 -0.31 1.51 8.56
C ILE A 17 -1.34 2.61 8.32
N GLY A 18 -1.76 2.81 7.06
CA GLY A 18 -2.83 3.74 6.71
C GLY A 18 -4.11 3.44 7.48
N VAL A 19 -4.64 2.22 7.38
CA VAL A 19 -5.90 1.82 8.02
C VAL A 19 -5.85 1.99 9.54
N ILE A 20 -4.73 1.65 10.18
CA ILE A 20 -4.52 1.84 11.63
C ILE A 20 -4.52 3.33 11.99
N LEU A 21 -3.85 4.16 11.19
CA LEU A 21 -3.83 5.61 11.38
C LEU A 21 -5.22 6.24 11.22
N TYR A 22 -6.00 5.79 10.25
CA TYR A 22 -7.39 6.24 10.08
C TYR A 22 -8.28 5.92 11.25
N TYR A 23 -8.19 4.68 11.75
CA TYR A 23 -9.02 4.24 12.86
C TYR A 23 -8.69 5.01 14.14
N ARG A 24 -7.45 5.46 14.29
CA ARG A 24 -6.98 6.20 15.46
C ARG A 24 -7.25 7.71 15.38
N ASN A 25 -7.09 8.32 14.21
CA ASN A 25 -7.29 9.75 13.99
C ASN A 25 -7.74 10.03 12.54
N PRO A 26 -9.06 10.08 12.27
CA PRO A 26 -9.57 10.22 10.91
C PRO A 26 -9.30 11.60 10.27
N GLU A 27 -8.92 12.62 11.05
CA GLU A 27 -8.65 13.98 10.56
C GLU A 27 -7.27 14.15 9.93
N GLN A 28 -6.39 13.14 10.04
CA GLN A 28 -5.06 13.24 9.47
C GLN A 28 -5.10 13.12 7.94
N LYS A 29 -4.91 14.25 7.25
CA LYS A 29 -4.76 14.35 5.79
C LYS A 29 -3.73 13.37 5.20
N PHE A 30 -2.72 12.98 5.99
CA PHE A 30 -1.70 12.00 5.60
C PHE A 30 -2.22 10.57 5.44
N PHE A 31 -3.33 10.20 6.09
CA PHE A 31 -3.94 8.88 5.92
C PHE A 31 -4.35 8.62 4.47
N LEU A 32 -5.04 9.57 3.84
CA LEU A 32 -5.45 9.47 2.45
C LEU A 32 -4.25 9.24 1.52
N LEU A 33 -3.13 9.91 1.80
CA LEU A 33 -1.88 9.71 1.06
C LEU A 33 -1.34 8.28 1.23
N PHE A 34 -1.23 7.77 2.46
CA PHE A 34 -0.77 6.39 2.70
C PHE A 34 -1.68 5.34 2.08
N MET A 35 -3.00 5.57 2.10
CA MET A 35 -3.98 4.67 1.50
C MET A 35 -3.86 4.65 -0.03
N VAL A 36 -3.77 5.82 -0.68
CA VAL A 36 -3.58 5.93 -2.13
C VAL A 36 -2.25 5.29 -2.55
N ILE A 37 -1.16 5.57 -1.83
CA ILE A 37 0.16 4.99 -2.12
C ILE A 37 0.12 3.46 -2.00
N GLY A 38 -0.48 2.93 -0.94
CA GLY A 38 -0.61 1.49 -0.74
C GLY A 38 -1.44 0.82 -1.84
N ILE A 39 -2.58 1.39 -2.21
CA ILE A 39 -3.44 0.87 -3.30
C ILE A 39 -2.70 0.89 -4.64
N VAL A 40 -2.08 2.01 -5.00
CA VAL A 40 -1.35 2.16 -6.27
C VAL A 40 -0.18 1.18 -6.33
N THR A 41 0.54 0.99 -5.23
CA THR A 41 1.66 0.04 -5.15
C THR A 41 1.18 -1.39 -5.33
N VAL A 42 0.09 -1.79 -4.67
CA VAL A 42 -0.48 -3.14 -4.82
C VAL A 42 -1.01 -3.37 -6.24
N MET A 43 -1.69 -2.38 -6.83
CA MET A 43 -2.16 -2.42 -8.23
C MET A 43 -1.01 -2.61 -9.21
N ILE A 44 0.03 -1.77 -9.14
CA ILE A 44 1.17 -1.83 -10.08
C ILE A 44 1.90 -3.16 -9.96
N ASN A 45 2.20 -3.61 -8.73
CA ASN A 45 2.95 -4.86 -8.55
C ASN A 45 2.08 -6.09 -8.83
N GLY A 46 0.78 -6.05 -8.54
CA GLY A 46 -0.16 -7.10 -8.91
C GLY A 46 -0.28 -7.24 -10.44
N VAL A 47 -0.42 -6.13 -11.16
CA VAL A 47 -0.43 -6.13 -12.62
C VAL A 47 0.90 -6.62 -13.19
N ARG A 48 2.03 -6.18 -12.64
CA ARG A 48 3.35 -6.68 -13.06
C ARG A 48 3.52 -8.18 -12.80
N MET A 49 2.96 -8.70 -11.71
CA MET A 49 2.98 -10.14 -11.41
C MET A 49 2.06 -10.95 -12.32
N LEU A 50 1.00 -10.35 -12.88
CA LEU A 50 0.09 -11.01 -13.82
C LEU A 50 0.55 -10.92 -15.28
N LEU A 51 1.36 -9.91 -15.63
CA LEU A 51 1.90 -9.70 -16.97
C LEU A 51 3.26 -10.35 -17.22
N ILE A 52 3.93 -10.84 -16.17
CA ILE A 52 5.19 -11.58 -16.20
C ILE A 52 4.90 -13.04 -15.86
#